data_AF-A0A6L8VLG9-F1
#
_entry.id   AF-A0A6L8VLG9-F1
#
_cell.length_a   1.000
_cell.length_b   1.000
_cell.length_c   1.000
_cell.angle_alpha   90.00
_cell.angle_beta   90.00
_cell.angle_gamma   90.00
#
_symmetry.space_group_name_H-M   'P 1'
#
loop_
_entity.id
_entity.type
_entity.pdbx_description
1 polymer ?
#
loop_
_entity_poly.entity_id
_entity_poly.type
_entity_poly.pdbx_seq_one_letter_code
_entity_poly.pdbx_strand_id
1 'polypeptide(L)'
;MLESLGWRFHRIWSTDWFHRRDHEIRRLAEALLEAKEAASDGIAVRGANAVGILQAVMKDDAPTSPIEIGHLELIAPAYTRAELSVRASVEPHEAPQGQLGDLIIKIVDIEGPIHVDEVSRRIAAAFGKSRTGGRIVDATVRALQAVQRRSDNRLRRLGQFVLNDAQLATPPVRDRRSENGAVLKAEYLPPMEIAAAATRIRAESGPMPPEEMTRAMARLLGFQRVGPDLSEAILAVVMEGKCDREPAA
;
A
#
# COMPACT_ATOMS: atom_id res chain seq x y z
N MET A 1 -42.17 2.71 -14.43
CA MET A 1 -42.34 1.37 -13.85
C MET A 1 -41.52 1.15 -12.55
N LEU A 2 -41.01 2.21 -11.89
CA LEU A 2 -40.46 2.15 -10.52
C LEU A 2 -41.17 3.14 -9.58
N GLU A 3 -41.63 4.28 -10.10
CA GLU A 3 -42.48 5.23 -9.35
C GLU A 3 -43.80 4.58 -8.88
N SER A 4 -44.36 3.67 -9.68
CA SER A 4 -45.56 2.87 -9.33
C SER A 4 -45.33 1.84 -8.21
N LEU A 5 -44.08 1.65 -7.79
CA LEU A 5 -43.67 0.78 -6.68
C LEU A 5 -43.28 1.58 -5.43
N GLY A 6 -43.59 2.89 -5.40
CA GLY A 6 -43.31 3.78 -4.28
C GLY A 6 -41.92 4.43 -4.30
N TRP A 7 -41.14 4.25 -5.37
CA TRP A 7 -39.81 4.87 -5.48
C TRP A 7 -39.92 6.34 -5.88
N ARG A 8 -39.28 7.22 -5.08
CA ARG A 8 -39.10 8.65 -5.39
C ARG A 8 -37.68 8.88 -5.90
N PHE A 9 -37.52 9.53 -7.05
CA PHE A 9 -36.21 9.83 -7.62
C PHE A 9 -35.84 11.30 -7.38
N HIS A 10 -34.69 11.55 -6.73
CA HIS A 10 -34.07 12.88 -6.67
C HIS A 10 -33.01 12.98 -7.76
N ARG A 11 -33.11 13.97 -8.66
CA ARG A 11 -32.18 14.12 -9.80
C ARG A 11 -31.27 15.32 -9.58
N ILE A 12 -29.99 15.16 -9.87
CA ILE A 12 -28.99 16.23 -9.89
C ILE A 12 -28.33 16.21 -11.26
N TRP A 13 -28.24 17.36 -11.93
CA TRP A 13 -27.61 17.49 -13.26
C TRP A 13 -26.14 17.88 -13.12
N SER A 14 -25.29 17.39 -14.02
CA SER A 14 -23.84 17.63 -14.00
C SER A 14 -23.47 19.12 -14.10
N THR A 15 -24.25 19.91 -14.84
CA THR A 15 -24.06 21.34 -15.01
C THR A 15 -24.39 22.12 -13.73
N ASP A 16 -25.50 21.78 -13.06
CA ASP A 16 -25.90 22.43 -11.81
C ASP A 16 -24.98 22.04 -10.65
N TRP A 17 -24.52 20.78 -10.63
CA TRP A 17 -23.52 20.31 -9.67
C TRP A 17 -22.20 21.08 -9.76
N PHE A 18 -21.74 21.36 -10.99
CA PHE A 18 -20.47 22.06 -11.20
C PHE A 18 -20.53 23.53 -10.81
N HIS A 19 -21.63 24.22 -11.11
CA HIS A 19 -21.76 25.66 -10.86
C HIS A 19 -22.37 26.01 -9.50
N ARG A 20 -23.14 25.09 -8.87
CA ARG A 20 -23.95 25.37 -7.67
C ARG A 20 -23.94 24.21 -6.68
N ARG A 21 -22.76 23.61 -6.45
CA ARG A 21 -22.58 22.44 -5.58
C ARG A 21 -23.24 22.59 -4.19
N ASP A 22 -22.99 23.69 -3.49
CA ASP A 22 -23.51 23.90 -2.13
C ASP A 22 -25.04 24.03 -2.08
N HIS A 23 -25.65 24.48 -3.18
CA HIS A 23 -27.10 24.53 -3.32
C HIS A 23 -27.69 23.14 -3.55
N GLU A 24 -27.08 22.35 -4.44
CA GLU A 24 -27.52 20.98 -4.72
C GLU A 24 -27.33 20.04 -3.52
N ILE A 25 -26.29 20.25 -2.70
CA ILE A 25 -26.09 19.53 -1.43
C ILE A 25 -27.23 19.85 -0.45
N ARG A 26 -27.60 21.13 -0.28
CA ARG A 26 -28.72 21.51 0.60
C ARG A 26 -30.04 20.91 0.12
N ARG A 27 -30.30 20.98 -1.19
CA ARG A 27 -31.52 20.41 -1.80
C ARG A 27 -31.62 18.89 -1.62
N LEU A 28 -30.48 18.19 -1.68
CA LEU A 28 -30.43 16.75 -1.40
C LEU A 28 -30.68 16.45 0.08
N ALA A 29 -30.09 17.25 0.99
CA ALA A 29 -30.28 17.08 2.43
C ALA A 29 -31.74 17.29 2.84
N GLU A 30 -32.41 18.31 2.29
CA GLU A 30 -33.84 18.57 2.49
C GLU A 30 -34.69 17.40 1.96
N ALA A 31 -34.42 16.91 0.75
CA ALA A 31 -35.14 15.78 0.18
C ALA A 31 -34.99 14.49 1.01
N LEU A 32 -33.84 14.27 1.65
CA LEU A 32 -33.61 13.15 2.57
C LEU A 32 -34.37 13.31 3.89
N LEU A 33 -34.42 14.52 4.44
CA LEU A 33 -35.20 14.83 5.64
C LEU A 33 -36.70 14.60 5.40
N GLU A 34 -37.24 15.11 4.29
CA GLU A 34 -38.62 14.87 3.89
C GLU A 34 -38.92 13.38 3.67
N ALA A 35 -38.00 12.64 3.04
CA ALA A 35 -38.17 11.21 2.84
C ALA A 35 -38.19 10.44 4.17
N LYS A 36 -37.39 10.88 5.15
CA LYS A 36 -37.36 10.30 6.49
C LYS A 36 -38.65 10.56 7.26
N GLU A 37 -39.19 11.78 7.19
CA GLU A 37 -40.48 12.13 7.78
C GLU A 37 -41.62 11.35 7.13
N ALA A 38 -41.67 11.30 5.80
CA ALA A 38 -42.66 10.51 5.06
C ALA A 38 -42.57 8.99 5.33
N ALA A 39 -41.39 8.48 5.67
CA ALA A 39 -41.21 7.09 6.08
C ALA A 39 -41.69 6.81 7.51
N SER A 40 -41.70 7.82 8.38
CA SER A 40 -42.21 7.70 9.76
C SER A 40 -43.72 7.54 9.84
N ASP A 41 -44.47 8.05 8.84
CA ASP A 41 -45.91 7.83 8.68
C ASP A 41 -46.28 6.44 8.11
N GLY A 42 -45.32 5.50 8.10
CA GLY A 42 -45.57 4.10 7.82
C GLY A 42 -45.73 3.80 6.33
N ILE A 43 -44.60 3.67 5.64
CA ILE A 43 -44.59 3.09 4.28
C ILE A 43 -44.76 1.57 4.42
N ALA A 44 -45.98 1.08 4.23
CA ALA A 44 -46.27 -0.35 4.16
C ALA A 44 -45.81 -0.91 2.80
N VAL A 45 -44.52 -1.23 2.68
CA VAL A 45 -44.02 -2.04 1.56
C VAL A 45 -44.49 -3.48 1.78
N ARG A 46 -45.54 -3.90 1.06
CA ARG A 46 -45.89 -5.33 0.94
C ARG A 46 -44.82 -6.02 0.09
N GLY A 47 -43.71 -6.39 0.72
CA GLY A 47 -42.74 -7.33 0.16
C GLY A 47 -43.25 -8.78 0.29
N ALA A 48 -42.77 -9.65 -0.59
CA ALA A 48 -43.16 -11.07 -0.67
C ALA A 48 -42.70 -11.95 0.52
N ASN A 49 -42.05 -11.36 1.52
CA ASN A 49 -41.63 -12.05 2.74
C ASN A 49 -42.54 -11.62 3.89
N ALA A 50 -43.71 -12.24 3.97
CA ALA A 50 -44.56 -12.16 5.15
C ALA A 50 -43.89 -12.90 6.33
N VAL A 51 -44.06 -12.33 7.52
CA VAL A 51 -43.71 -12.81 8.86
C VAL A 51 -42.33 -12.40 9.38
N GLY A 52 -42.36 -11.33 10.18
CA GLY A 52 -41.30 -10.93 11.08
C GLY A 52 -41.59 -9.55 11.64
N ILE A 53 -42.24 -9.48 12.80
CA ILE A 53 -42.34 -8.25 13.58
C ILE A 53 -40.89 -7.86 13.92
N LEU A 54 -40.39 -6.76 13.35
CA LEU A 54 -39.14 -6.18 13.80
C LEU A 54 -39.39 -5.62 15.20
N GLN A 55 -38.98 -6.37 16.22
CA GLN A 55 -38.71 -5.80 17.53
C GLN A 55 -37.73 -4.64 17.34
N ALA A 56 -38.03 -3.52 17.99
CA ALA A 56 -37.11 -2.39 18.07
C ALA A 56 -35.77 -2.90 18.61
N VAL A 57 -34.79 -3.00 17.71
CA VAL A 57 -33.41 -3.33 18.09
C VAL A 57 -32.93 -2.17 18.93
N MET A 58 -32.78 -2.46 20.23
CA MET A 58 -32.03 -1.60 21.14
C MET A 58 -30.68 -1.32 20.51
N LYS A 59 -30.28 -0.05 20.54
CA LYS A 59 -29.05 0.47 19.96
C LYS A 59 -27.84 -0.23 20.58
N ASP A 60 -27.42 -1.34 19.98
CA ASP A 60 -26.09 -1.88 20.18
C ASP A 60 -25.11 -0.93 19.48
N ASP A 61 -24.15 -0.41 20.23
CA ASP A 61 -22.93 0.24 19.72
C ASP A 61 -22.06 -0.81 19.02
N ALA A 62 -22.57 -1.37 17.92
CA ALA A 62 -21.77 -2.12 16.99
C ALA A 62 -20.76 -1.15 16.34
N PRO A 63 -19.46 -1.50 16.27
CA PRO A 63 -18.49 -0.66 15.59
C PRO A 63 -18.97 -0.45 14.14
N THR A 64 -19.11 0.82 13.76
CA THR A 64 -19.46 1.25 12.42
C THR A 64 -18.41 0.71 11.46
N SER A 65 -18.63 -0.50 10.94
CA SER A 65 -17.84 -1.01 9.83
C SER A 65 -18.15 -0.09 8.65
N PRO A 66 -17.16 0.59 8.05
CA PRO A 66 -17.44 1.48 6.94
C PRO A 66 -18.07 0.66 5.82
N ILE A 67 -19.14 1.19 5.22
CA ILE A 67 -19.69 0.68 3.98
C ILE A 67 -18.54 0.70 2.95
N GLU A 68 -18.05 -0.48 2.55
CA GLU A 68 -17.09 -0.62 1.46
C GLU A 68 -17.80 -0.29 0.13
N ILE A 69 -17.87 0.99 -0.18
CA ILE A 69 -18.11 1.44 -1.55
C ILE A 69 -16.88 1.00 -2.33
N GLY A 70 -17.06 0.04 -3.25
CA GLY A 70 -16.03 -0.42 -4.17
C GLY A 70 -15.57 0.72 -5.08
N HIS A 71 -14.77 1.64 -4.56
CA HIS A 71 -13.83 2.38 -5.38
C HIS A 71 -12.92 1.33 -6.01
N LEU A 72 -12.66 1.46 -7.32
CA LEU A 72 -11.61 0.71 -8.01
C LEU A 72 -10.33 0.87 -7.18
N GLU A 73 -10.04 -0.10 -6.31
CA GLU A 73 -8.83 -0.05 -5.51
C GLU A 73 -7.67 -0.19 -6.49
N LEU A 74 -6.75 0.77 -6.49
CA LEU A 74 -5.51 0.61 -7.23
C LEU A 74 -4.86 -0.71 -6.81
N ILE A 75 -4.54 -1.54 -7.78
CA ILE A 75 -3.86 -2.83 -7.54
C ILE A 75 -2.40 -2.70 -7.94
N ALA A 76 -1.50 -3.11 -7.05
CA ALA A 76 -0.09 -3.26 -7.32
C ALA A 76 0.25 -4.74 -7.61
N PRO A 77 1.22 -5.02 -8.48
CA PRO A 77 1.77 -6.37 -8.63
C PRO A 77 2.25 -6.94 -7.29
N ALA A 78 2.09 -8.23 -7.07
CA ALA A 78 2.52 -8.88 -5.84
C ALA A 78 4.05 -8.82 -5.66
N TYR A 79 4.49 -8.61 -4.42
CA TYR A 79 5.88 -8.76 -4.04
C TYR A 79 6.33 -10.21 -4.27
N THR A 80 7.49 -10.39 -4.90
CA THR A 80 8.05 -11.72 -5.19
C THR A 80 9.35 -11.92 -4.43
N ARG A 81 9.36 -12.88 -3.52
CA ARG A 81 10.52 -13.28 -2.73
C ARG A 81 11.55 -14.03 -3.58
N ALA A 82 12.85 -13.73 -3.42
CA ALA A 82 13.93 -14.45 -4.06
C ALA A 82 14.18 -15.77 -3.33
N GLU A 83 13.80 -16.86 -3.99
CA GLU A 83 14.01 -18.22 -3.51
C GLU A 83 15.22 -18.83 -4.23
N LEU A 84 16.39 -18.60 -3.66
CA LEU A 84 17.66 -19.13 -4.18
C LEU A 84 18.10 -20.33 -3.34
N SER A 85 18.91 -21.20 -3.92
CA SER A 85 19.52 -22.33 -3.21
C SER A 85 20.97 -22.49 -3.64
N VAL A 86 21.85 -22.66 -2.66
CA VAL A 86 23.29 -22.82 -2.86
C VAL A 86 23.67 -24.24 -2.42
N ARG A 87 24.24 -25.01 -3.35
CA ARG A 87 24.88 -26.28 -3.02
C ARG A 87 26.31 -26.00 -2.57
N ALA A 88 26.47 -25.66 -1.29
CA ALA A 88 27.77 -25.40 -0.67
C ALA A 88 27.93 -26.24 0.60
N SER A 89 29.16 -26.69 0.85
CA SER A 89 29.56 -27.36 2.10
C SER A 89 30.03 -26.37 3.18
N VAL A 90 30.09 -25.07 2.85
CA VAL A 90 30.58 -24.00 3.73
C VAL A 90 29.44 -23.19 4.32
N GLU A 91 29.69 -22.55 5.46
CA GLU A 91 28.71 -21.62 6.02
C GLU A 91 28.62 -20.32 5.18
N PRO A 92 27.48 -19.59 5.23
CA PRO A 92 27.30 -18.38 4.42
C PRO A 92 28.40 -17.33 4.64
N HIS A 93 28.91 -17.23 5.86
CA HIS A 93 29.91 -16.24 6.24
C HIS A 93 31.35 -16.65 5.88
N GLU A 94 31.55 -17.92 5.50
CA GLU A 94 32.82 -18.49 5.03
C GLU A 94 32.87 -18.58 3.50
N ALA A 95 31.73 -18.41 2.83
CA ALA A 95 31.64 -18.46 1.37
C ALA A 95 32.49 -17.35 0.72
N PRO A 96 33.10 -17.61 -0.46
CA PRO A 96 33.86 -16.62 -1.20
C PRO A 96 33.05 -15.34 -1.46
N GLN A 97 33.67 -14.18 -1.26
CA GLN A 97 33.02 -12.87 -1.48
C GLN A 97 32.46 -12.71 -2.90
N GLY A 98 33.13 -13.31 -3.90
CA GLY A 98 32.66 -13.34 -5.29
C GLY A 98 31.29 -14.00 -5.40
N GLN A 99 31.17 -15.21 -4.85
CA GLN A 99 29.94 -16.01 -4.84
C GLN A 99 28.80 -15.31 -4.09
N LEU A 100 29.09 -14.73 -2.92
CA LEU A 100 28.11 -13.94 -2.18
C LEU A 100 27.67 -12.70 -2.98
N GLY A 101 28.60 -12.02 -3.64
CA GLY A 101 28.30 -10.88 -4.51
C GLY A 101 27.35 -11.25 -5.65
N ASP A 102 27.58 -12.38 -6.31
CA ASP A 102 26.73 -12.84 -7.41
C ASP A 102 25.33 -13.25 -6.92
N LEU A 103 25.22 -13.80 -5.70
CA LEU A 103 23.94 -14.05 -5.04
C LEU A 103 23.21 -12.75 -4.71
N ILE A 104 23.92 -11.74 -4.19
CA ILE A 104 23.34 -10.42 -3.88
C ILE A 104 22.75 -9.80 -5.15
N ILE A 105 23.47 -9.83 -6.27
CA ILE A 105 22.98 -9.29 -7.55
C ILE A 105 21.67 -9.98 -7.95
N LYS A 106 21.62 -11.32 -7.90
CA LYS A 106 20.40 -12.09 -8.21
C LYS A 106 19.24 -11.76 -7.27
N ILE A 107 19.50 -11.62 -5.96
CA ILE A 107 18.49 -11.22 -4.98
C ILE A 107 17.95 -9.83 -5.31
N VAL A 108 18.83 -8.87 -5.58
CA VAL A 108 18.44 -7.49 -5.90
C VAL A 108 17.70 -7.42 -7.24
N ASP A 109 18.06 -8.22 -8.24
CA ASP A 109 17.33 -8.24 -9.51
C ASP A 109 15.87 -8.71 -9.36
N ILE A 110 15.58 -9.55 -8.35
CA ILE A 110 14.23 -10.07 -8.06
C ILE A 110 13.48 -9.17 -7.07
N GLU A 111 14.11 -8.83 -5.95
CA GLU A 111 13.46 -8.17 -4.80
C GLU A 111 13.83 -6.69 -4.65
N GLY A 112 14.77 -6.18 -5.42
CA GLY A 112 15.16 -4.78 -5.36
C GLY A 112 14.00 -3.84 -5.71
N PRO A 113 13.90 -2.68 -5.06
CA PRO A 113 14.71 -2.19 -3.94
C PRO A 113 14.48 -3.00 -2.65
N ILE A 114 15.55 -3.40 -1.97
CA ILE A 114 15.50 -4.30 -0.81
C ILE A 114 16.43 -3.84 0.32
N HIS A 115 15.99 -3.97 1.58
CA HIS A 115 16.81 -3.64 2.74
C HIS A 115 18.01 -4.60 2.90
N VAL A 116 19.18 -4.10 3.32
CA VAL A 116 20.41 -4.92 3.47
C VAL A 116 20.21 -6.13 4.41
N ASP A 117 19.44 -5.96 5.47
CA ASP A 117 19.10 -7.07 6.38
C ASP A 117 18.26 -8.17 5.70
N GLU A 118 17.35 -7.80 4.79
CA GLU A 118 16.60 -8.80 4.00
C GLU A 118 17.51 -9.50 3.01
N VAL A 119 18.45 -8.79 2.38
CA VAL A 119 19.51 -9.44 1.56
C VAL A 119 20.27 -10.48 2.38
N SER A 120 20.63 -10.14 3.63
CA SER A 120 21.30 -11.05 4.56
C SER A 120 20.44 -12.26 4.91
N ARG A 121 19.12 -12.08 5.09
CA ARG A 121 18.14 -13.17 5.32
C ARG A 121 17.99 -14.07 4.10
N ARG A 122 17.96 -13.51 2.88
CA ARG A 122 17.93 -14.30 1.64
C ARG A 122 19.19 -15.11 1.44
N ILE A 123 20.36 -14.55 1.75
CA ILE A 123 21.62 -15.29 1.75
C ILE A 123 21.57 -16.43 2.78
N ALA A 124 21.17 -16.16 4.03
CA ALA A 124 21.06 -17.22 5.04
C ALA A 124 20.13 -18.35 4.58
N ALA A 125 18.95 -18.00 4.07
CA ALA A 125 17.97 -18.94 3.55
C ALA A 125 18.50 -19.76 2.35
N ALA A 126 19.25 -19.13 1.44
CA ALA A 126 19.82 -19.80 0.28
C ALA A 126 20.85 -20.88 0.64
N PHE A 127 21.48 -20.76 1.82
CA PHE A 127 22.37 -21.77 2.40
C PHE A 127 21.64 -22.70 3.39
N GLY A 128 20.31 -22.69 3.41
CA GLY A 128 19.49 -23.55 4.27
C GLY A 128 19.51 -23.17 5.75
N LYS A 129 19.91 -21.94 6.11
CA LYS A 129 19.93 -21.46 7.49
C LYS A 129 18.63 -20.74 7.84
N SER A 130 18.02 -21.11 8.97
CA SER A 130 16.78 -20.49 9.46
C SER A 130 16.99 -19.16 10.18
N ARG A 131 18.23 -18.84 10.58
CA ARG A 131 18.59 -17.62 11.30
C ARG A 131 19.72 -16.89 10.61
N THR A 132 19.63 -15.56 10.62
CA THR A 132 20.68 -14.66 10.16
C THR A 132 21.41 -14.11 11.37
N GLY A 133 22.60 -14.64 11.67
CA GLY A 133 23.46 -14.12 12.74
C GLY A 133 24.34 -12.96 12.26
N GLY A 134 24.93 -12.21 13.19
CA GLY A 134 25.77 -11.05 12.88
C GLY A 134 26.89 -11.33 11.88
N ARG A 135 27.53 -12.52 11.95
CA ARG A 135 28.57 -12.93 10.98
C ARG A 135 28.07 -12.99 9.53
N ILE A 136 26.82 -13.40 9.32
CA ILE A 136 26.20 -13.47 7.99
C ILE A 136 25.89 -12.06 7.49
N VAL A 137 25.40 -11.19 8.37
CA VAL A 137 25.18 -9.77 8.06
C VAL A 137 26.50 -9.11 7.67
N ASP A 138 27.56 -9.29 8.46
CA ASP A 138 28.87 -8.72 8.17
C ASP A 138 29.45 -9.24 6.85
N ALA A 139 29.31 -10.53 6.57
CA ALA A 139 29.74 -11.12 5.30
C ALA A 139 28.96 -10.55 4.12
N THR A 140 27.64 -10.36 4.27
CA THR A 140 26.78 -9.74 3.26
C THR A 140 27.20 -8.30 2.98
N VAL A 141 27.44 -7.50 4.03
CA VAL A 141 27.89 -6.12 3.89
C VAL A 141 29.25 -6.05 3.20
N ARG A 142 30.21 -6.90 3.58
CA ARG A 142 31.53 -6.97 2.92
C ARG A 142 31.40 -7.35 1.45
N ALA A 143 30.57 -8.35 1.12
CA ALA A 143 30.35 -8.77 -0.25
C ALA A 143 29.67 -7.67 -1.08
N LEU A 144 28.67 -6.99 -0.53
CA LEU A 144 28.02 -5.84 -1.17
C LEU A 144 29.03 -4.73 -1.47
N GLN A 145 29.87 -4.35 -0.51
CA GLN A 145 30.93 -3.36 -0.71
C GLN A 145 31.94 -3.79 -1.79
N ALA A 146 32.26 -5.08 -1.87
CA ALA A 146 33.14 -5.61 -2.90
C ALA A 146 32.49 -5.51 -4.29
N VAL A 147 31.20 -5.84 -4.42
CA VAL A 147 30.43 -5.66 -5.67
C VAL A 147 30.43 -4.19 -6.10
N GLN A 148 30.20 -3.27 -5.16
CA GLN A 148 30.15 -1.84 -5.44
C GLN A 148 31.47 -1.25 -5.98
N ARG A 149 32.60 -1.90 -5.68
CA ARG A 149 33.93 -1.50 -6.16
C ARG A 149 34.32 -2.12 -7.49
N ARG A 150 33.53 -3.07 -8.03
CA ARG A 150 33.82 -3.67 -9.34
C ARG A 150 33.56 -2.65 -10.46
N SER A 151 34.30 -2.76 -11.56
CA SER A 151 34.11 -1.90 -12.74
C SER A 151 32.76 -2.12 -13.43
N ASP A 152 32.17 -3.30 -13.27
CA ASP A 152 30.86 -3.69 -13.79
C ASP A 152 29.74 -3.51 -12.75
N ASN A 153 29.92 -2.68 -11.72
CA ASN A 153 28.93 -2.52 -10.66
C ASN A 153 27.57 -2.04 -11.20
N ARG A 154 26.56 -2.90 -11.06
CA ARG A 154 25.15 -2.62 -11.42
C ARG A 154 24.26 -2.29 -10.22
N LEU A 155 24.82 -2.31 -9.01
CA LEU A 155 24.08 -2.06 -7.77
C LEU A 155 24.29 -0.64 -7.25
N ARG A 156 23.20 -0.04 -6.80
CA ARG A 156 23.14 1.24 -6.07
C ARG A 156 22.74 0.96 -4.63
N ARG A 157 23.16 1.86 -3.74
CA ARG A 157 22.76 1.85 -2.33
C ARG A 157 22.22 3.23 -1.97
N LEU A 158 20.97 3.28 -1.50
CA LEU A 158 20.32 4.47 -1.00
C LEU A 158 19.94 4.21 0.46
N GLY A 159 20.70 4.80 1.39
CA GLY A 159 20.60 4.49 2.81
C GLY A 159 20.85 2.99 3.08
N GLN A 160 19.84 2.31 3.63
CA GLN A 160 19.88 0.87 3.91
C GLN A 160 19.25 0.00 2.79
N PHE A 161 18.87 0.60 1.67
CA PHE A 161 18.27 -0.12 0.55
C PHE A 161 19.27 -0.31 -0.58
N VAL A 162 19.23 -1.49 -1.17
CA VAL A 162 20.03 -1.89 -2.34
C VAL A 162 19.10 -2.15 -3.51
N LEU A 163 19.51 -1.70 -4.68
CA LEU A 163 18.74 -1.77 -5.92
C LEU A 163 19.66 -1.74 -7.13
N ASN A 164 19.12 -2.00 -8.32
CA ASN A 164 19.83 -1.78 -9.58
C ASN A 164 19.38 -0.48 -10.28
N ASP A 165 20.08 -0.09 -11.35
CA ASP A 165 19.79 1.15 -12.08
C ASP A 165 18.38 1.18 -12.70
N ALA A 166 17.86 0.04 -13.16
CA ALA A 166 16.52 -0.04 -13.73
C ALA A 166 15.44 0.23 -12.68
N GLN A 167 15.61 -0.35 -11.49
CA GLN A 167 14.74 -0.12 -10.34
C GLN A 167 14.86 1.31 -9.80
N LEU A 168 16.00 1.97 -9.97
CA LEU A 168 16.15 3.38 -9.61
C LEU A 168 15.42 4.29 -10.60
N ALA A 169 15.56 4.00 -11.90
CA ALA A 169 14.92 4.76 -12.97
C ALA A 169 13.39 4.59 -12.97
N THR A 170 12.91 3.40 -12.59
CA THR A 170 11.47 3.11 -12.47
C THR A 170 11.23 2.30 -11.19
N PRO A 171 11.07 2.98 -10.04
CA PRO A 171 10.82 2.32 -8.77
C PRO A 171 9.52 1.50 -8.82
N PRO A 172 9.57 0.20 -8.47
CA PRO A 172 8.39 -0.64 -8.51
C PRO A 172 7.41 -0.27 -7.39
N VAL A 173 6.13 -0.50 -7.60
CA VAL A 173 5.10 -0.44 -6.54
C VAL A 173 4.59 -1.85 -6.35
N ARG A 174 4.73 -2.41 -5.15
CA ARG A 174 4.49 -3.84 -4.89
C ARG A 174 3.55 -4.07 -3.72
N ASP A 175 2.60 -4.96 -3.91
CA ASP A 175 1.67 -5.41 -2.88
C ASP A 175 2.30 -6.53 -2.02
N ARG A 176 2.41 -6.29 -0.71
CA ARG A 176 2.98 -7.23 0.27
C ARG A 176 1.94 -7.97 1.10
N ARG A 177 0.65 -7.92 0.77
CA ARG A 177 -0.44 -8.57 1.57
C ARG A 177 -0.22 -10.07 1.80
N SER A 178 0.42 -10.75 0.85
CA SER A 178 0.70 -12.19 0.92
C SER A 178 2.00 -12.55 1.66
N GLU A 179 2.78 -11.56 2.07
CA GLU A 179 4.06 -11.75 2.75
C GLU A 179 3.91 -11.79 4.28
N ASN A 180 4.99 -12.17 4.96
CA ASN A 180 5.05 -12.26 6.41
C ASN A 180 6.43 -11.86 6.96
N GLY A 181 6.48 -11.52 8.25
CA GLY A 181 7.74 -11.23 8.94
C GLY A 181 8.22 -9.78 8.75
N ALA A 182 9.54 -9.61 8.63
CA ALA A 182 10.17 -8.28 8.69
C ALA A 182 9.86 -7.39 7.48
N VAL A 183 9.53 -7.95 6.31
CA VAL A 183 9.12 -7.18 5.11
C VAL A 183 7.84 -6.37 5.29
N LEU A 184 7.04 -6.66 6.34
CA LEU A 184 5.84 -5.90 6.72
C LEU A 184 6.11 -4.82 7.77
N LYS A 185 7.37 -4.57 8.13
CA LYS A 185 7.76 -3.47 9.01
C LYS A 185 8.07 -2.22 8.20
N ALA A 186 7.73 -1.05 8.74
CA ALA A 186 7.93 0.24 8.07
C ALA A 186 9.40 0.49 7.67
N GLU A 187 10.35 0.11 8.53
CA GLU A 187 11.81 0.21 8.27
C GLU A 187 12.26 -0.54 7.01
N TYR A 188 11.51 -1.57 6.60
CA TYR A 188 11.83 -2.42 5.46
C TYR A 188 11.10 -1.99 4.18
N LEU A 189 10.27 -0.96 4.26
CA LEU A 189 9.55 -0.39 3.13
C LEU A 189 10.45 0.65 2.44
N PRO A 190 10.85 0.44 1.16
CA PRO A 190 11.76 1.38 0.51
C PRO A 190 11.07 2.73 0.26
N PRO A 191 11.69 3.87 0.63
CA PRO A 191 11.13 5.20 0.42
C PRO A 191 10.77 5.49 -1.03
N MET A 192 11.52 4.95 -1.99
CA MET A 192 11.24 5.11 -3.41
C MET A 192 9.97 4.39 -3.88
N GLU A 193 9.58 3.27 -3.25
CA GLU A 193 8.29 2.64 -3.52
C GLU A 193 7.14 3.48 -2.96
N ILE A 194 7.34 4.10 -1.80
CA ILE A 194 6.37 5.04 -1.22
C ILE A 194 6.19 6.23 -2.17
N ALA A 195 7.28 6.81 -2.68
CA ALA A 195 7.22 7.91 -3.63
C ALA A 195 6.53 7.54 -4.95
N ALA A 196 6.81 6.34 -5.46
CA ALA A 196 6.16 5.81 -6.66
C ALA A 196 4.66 5.52 -6.43
N ALA A 197 4.30 4.94 -5.28
CA ALA A 197 2.92 4.72 -4.88
C ALA A 197 2.15 6.05 -4.78
N ALA A 198 2.74 7.06 -4.14
CA ALA A 198 2.15 8.39 -4.02
C ALA A 198 1.93 9.04 -5.41
N THR A 199 2.88 8.89 -6.32
CA THR A 199 2.77 9.40 -7.69
C THR A 199 1.64 8.70 -8.45
N ARG A 200 1.55 7.37 -8.34
CA ARG A 200 0.49 6.58 -8.97
C ARG A 200 -0.89 6.94 -8.45
N ILE A 201 -1.07 7.02 -7.13
CA ILE A 201 -2.34 7.40 -6.50
C ILE A 201 -2.75 8.82 -6.90
N ARG A 202 -1.82 9.78 -6.91
CA ARG A 202 -2.13 11.15 -7.36
C ARG A 202 -2.58 11.21 -8.82
N ALA A 203 -1.98 10.39 -9.68
CA ALA A 203 -2.35 10.35 -11.10
C ALA A 203 -3.75 9.76 -11.31
N GLU A 204 -4.13 8.74 -10.54
CA GLU A 204 -5.41 8.03 -10.72
C GLU A 204 -6.56 8.64 -9.90
N SER A 205 -6.30 9.18 -8.71
CA SER A 205 -7.32 9.64 -7.76
C SER A 205 -7.32 11.16 -7.50
N GLY A 206 -6.31 11.89 -7.99
CA GLY A 206 -6.20 13.34 -7.80
C GLY A 206 -5.71 13.78 -6.40
N PRO A 207 -5.82 15.07 -6.07
CA PRO A 207 -5.44 15.61 -4.76
C PRO A 207 -6.35 15.07 -3.65
N MET A 208 -5.75 14.65 -2.54
CA MET A 208 -6.46 14.19 -1.34
C MET A 208 -5.71 14.59 -0.06
N PRO A 209 -6.39 14.63 1.11
CA PRO A 209 -5.76 14.92 2.39
C PRO A 209 -4.60 13.97 2.71
N PRO A 210 -3.57 14.41 3.46
CA PRO A 210 -2.40 13.59 3.80
C PRO A 210 -2.76 12.26 4.46
N GLU A 211 -3.73 12.24 5.36
CA GLU A 211 -4.15 11.05 6.10
C GLU A 211 -4.85 10.03 5.18
N GLU A 212 -5.61 10.53 4.21
CA GLU A 212 -6.25 9.70 3.19
C GLU A 212 -5.22 9.11 2.23
N MET A 213 -4.27 9.93 1.79
CA MET A 213 -3.13 9.50 0.98
C MET A 213 -2.31 8.41 1.68
N THR A 214 -2.04 8.57 2.97
CA THR A 214 -1.32 7.58 3.78
C THR A 214 -2.07 6.25 3.82
N ARG A 215 -3.38 6.26 4.05
CA ARG A 215 -4.20 5.04 4.04
C ARG A 215 -4.24 4.40 2.65
N ALA A 216 -4.39 5.20 1.60
CA ALA A 216 -4.41 4.69 0.23
C ALA A 216 -3.07 4.04 -0.14
N MET A 217 -1.93 4.67 0.18
CA MET A 217 -0.60 4.10 -0.03
C MET A 217 -0.37 2.82 0.77
N ALA A 218 -0.73 2.81 2.05
CA ALA A 218 -0.59 1.63 2.89
C ALA A 218 -1.37 0.45 2.31
N ARG A 219 -2.62 0.66 1.88
CA ARG A 219 -3.40 -0.38 1.20
C ARG A 219 -2.75 -0.84 -0.09
N LEU A 220 -2.31 0.09 -0.96
CA LEU A 220 -1.67 -0.24 -2.24
C LEU A 220 -0.39 -1.06 -2.08
N LEU A 221 0.40 -0.75 -1.05
CA LEU A 221 1.66 -1.44 -0.73
C LEU A 221 1.44 -2.72 0.10
N GLY A 222 0.20 -2.99 0.47
CA GLY A 222 -0.23 -4.24 1.05
C GLY A 222 -0.29 -4.32 2.57
N PHE A 223 -0.30 -3.17 3.26
CA PHE A 223 -0.41 -3.07 4.70
C PHE A 223 -1.88 -2.99 5.11
N GLN A 224 -2.33 -3.96 5.91
CA GLN A 224 -3.71 -4.01 6.42
C GLN A 224 -4.00 -2.97 7.50
N ARG A 225 -2.98 -2.60 8.28
CA ARG A 225 -3.07 -1.61 9.36
C ARG A 225 -1.99 -0.56 9.21
N VAL A 226 -2.34 0.69 9.48
CA VAL A 226 -1.39 1.81 9.52
C VAL A 226 -1.07 2.11 10.96
N GLY A 227 0.10 1.63 11.42
CA GLY A 227 0.67 2.00 12.71
C GLY A 227 1.40 3.35 12.67
N PRO A 228 1.84 3.88 13.82
CA PRO A 228 2.58 5.14 13.89
C PRO A 228 3.83 5.12 13.03
N ASP A 229 4.68 4.09 13.14
CA ASP A 229 5.93 3.97 12.38
C ASP A 229 5.70 3.98 10.86
N LEU A 230 4.65 3.28 10.39
CA LEU A 230 4.31 3.23 8.97
C LEU A 230 3.75 4.58 8.51
N SER A 231 2.90 5.20 9.31
CA SER A 231 2.37 6.53 9.00
C SER A 231 3.48 7.55 8.90
N GLU A 232 4.42 7.54 9.84
CA GLU A 232 5.58 8.44 9.86
C GLU A 232 6.47 8.24 8.63
N ALA A 233 6.85 6.99 8.32
CA ALA A 233 7.66 6.67 7.15
C ALA A 233 7.00 7.13 5.84
N ILE A 234 5.67 6.94 5.72
CA ILE A 234 4.91 7.35 4.54
C ILE A 234 4.81 8.88 4.44
N LEU A 235 4.49 9.55 5.56
CA LEU A 235 4.35 11.01 5.59
C LEU A 235 5.67 11.73 5.31
N ALA A 236 6.80 11.21 5.82
CA ALA A 236 8.12 11.77 5.56
C ALA A 236 8.40 11.90 4.05
N VAL A 237 8.16 10.82 3.29
CA VAL A 237 8.36 10.81 1.83
C VAL A 237 7.37 11.72 1.10
N VAL A 238 6.11 11.79 1.55
CA VAL A 238 5.12 12.67 0.93
C VAL A 238 5.47 14.13 1.11
N MET A 239 5.99 14.52 2.27
CA MET A 239 6.37 15.89 2.58
C MET A 239 7.65 16.31 1.87
N GLU A 240 8.66 15.43 1.80
CA GLU A 240 9.87 15.66 0.99
C GLU A 240 9.53 15.87 -0.50
N GLY A 241 8.68 15.00 -1.07
CA GLY A 241 8.27 15.11 -2.47
C GLY A 241 7.35 16.31 -2.79
N LYS A 242 6.81 17.01 -1.79
CA LYS A 242 6.12 18.30 -1.97
C LYS A 242 7.11 19.45 -2.04
N CYS A 243 8.18 19.42 -1.26
CA CYS A 243 9.20 20.46 -1.22
C CYS A 243 9.91 20.63 -2.58
N ASP A 244 10.15 19.51 -3.29
CA ASP A 244 10.79 19.52 -4.61
C ASP A 244 9.89 20.02 -5.76
N ARG A 245 8.60 20.25 -5.52
CA ARG A 245 7.60 20.57 -6.56
C ARG A 245 6.92 21.92 -6.40
N GLU A 246 7.26 22.72 -5.40
CA GLU A 246 6.76 24.09 -5.31
C GLU A 246 7.58 24.98 -6.26
N PRO A 247 6.99 25.52 -7.35
CA PRO A 247 7.71 26.48 -8.18
C PRO A 247 7.96 27.73 -7.34
N ALA A 248 9.22 28.19 -7.31
CA ALA A 248 9.51 29.55 -6.88
C ALA A 248 8.63 30.50 -7.72
N ALA A 249 7.78 31.25 -7.01
CA ALA A 249 6.80 32.17 -7.57
C ALA A 249 7.41 33.22 -8.49
#